data_AF-G3H982-F1
#
_entry.id   AF-G3H982-F1
#
_cell.length_a   1.000
_cell.length_b   1.000
_cell.length_c   1.000
_cell.angle_alpha   90.00
_cell.angle_beta   90.00
_cell.angle_gamma   90.00
#
_symmetry.space_group_name_H-M   'P 1'
#
loop_
_entity.id
_entity.type
_entity.pdbx_description
1 polymer ?
#
loop_
_entity_poly.entity_id
_entity_poly.type
_entity_poly.pdbx_seq_one_letter_code
_entity_poly.pdbx_strand_id
1 'polypeptide(L)'
;MGIKTALPAAELGLYSLVLSGSLAYAGRGLLEASQGGAHRKAFRESVRPGWEYLGRKMDVADFEWVMWFTSFRNMIVFALSGHVLFAKLCTMVAPQLRSWMYAVYGVLAVVGTMGPWYLLLLLGHCVSLYVASLLGQPWLCLALGLASLASFKMDPLISWQYNFYLPFFFFGPIMTFDRFHAQVSQEPVRQEGELWRIRAQAGLSAAAIVAVDIFFHFFYILTIPSDLKFASRLPDSALAGLAYSNLVYDWVKAAVLFGVVNTVARLDHLDPPQPPKCITALYVFGETHFDRGINDWLCKYVYDHIGGDHSAVIPELAASVATFVVTTLWLGPCDIVYLWSVLNCFGLNFELWVQKLAEHGPLAQFEQARLSEQMSRRVRALCGAVNFWAIIMYNLVSLNSLEFTELVARRLILTGFPQTTLAILFVTYCGVQLVKERERTLALEEEQRKDKEKPE
;
A
#
# COMPACT_ATOMS: atom_id res chain seq x y z
N MET A 1 15.36 20.32 -7.98
CA MET A 1 14.67 21.63 -8.22
C MET A 1 13.36 21.40 -8.99
N GLY A 2 12.32 22.21 -8.74
CA GLY A 2 11.06 22.19 -9.51
C GLY A 2 9.74 21.88 -8.78
N ILE A 3 9.76 21.54 -7.47
CA ILE A 3 8.52 21.24 -6.71
C ILE A 3 7.68 22.52 -6.46
N LYS A 4 8.32 23.67 -6.25
CA LYS A 4 7.65 24.92 -5.81
C LYS A 4 6.99 25.72 -6.93
N THR A 5 7.25 25.39 -8.20
CA THR A 5 6.82 26.18 -9.36
C THR A 5 5.32 25.99 -9.64
N ALA A 6 4.54 27.05 -9.48
CA ALA A 6 3.10 27.03 -9.77
C ALA A 6 2.79 27.03 -11.28
N LEU A 7 1.66 26.42 -11.65
CA LEU A 7 1.05 26.55 -12.97
C LEU A 7 -0.16 27.52 -12.92
N PRO A 8 -0.56 28.13 -14.05
CA PRO A 8 -1.73 28.99 -14.12
C PRO A 8 -3.02 28.29 -13.63
N ALA A 9 -3.85 29.00 -12.85
CA ALA A 9 -5.08 28.44 -12.30
C ALA A 9 -6.07 27.92 -13.38
N ALA A 10 -6.12 28.58 -14.55
CA ALA A 10 -6.94 28.13 -15.68
C ALA A 10 -6.44 26.80 -16.29
N GLU A 11 -5.12 26.57 -16.32
CA GLU A 11 -4.51 25.32 -16.79
C GLU A 11 -4.83 24.17 -15.80
N LEU A 12 -4.70 24.42 -14.50
CA LEU A 12 -5.08 23.48 -13.45
C LEU A 12 -6.59 23.17 -13.45
N GLY A 13 -7.43 24.18 -13.68
CA GLY A 13 -8.88 24.01 -13.84
C GLY A 13 -9.25 23.12 -15.02
N LEU A 14 -8.58 23.28 -16.16
CA LEU A 14 -8.75 22.42 -17.33
C LEU A 14 -8.31 20.97 -17.03
N TYR A 15 -7.16 20.77 -16.38
CA TYR A 15 -6.70 19.44 -15.98
C TYR A 15 -7.68 18.74 -15.03
N SER A 16 -8.26 19.48 -14.08
CA SER A 16 -9.29 18.96 -13.16
C SER A 16 -10.57 18.55 -13.90
N LEU A 17 -11.02 19.36 -14.86
CA LEU A 17 -12.20 19.06 -15.69
C LEU A 17 -11.98 17.82 -16.58
N VAL A 18 -10.82 17.73 -17.24
CA VAL A 18 -10.46 16.58 -18.08
C VAL A 18 -10.39 15.30 -17.27
N LEU A 19 -9.72 15.32 -16.12
CA LEU A 19 -9.60 14.14 -15.25
C LEU A 19 -10.98 13.70 -14.73
N SER A 20 -11.75 14.63 -14.15
CA SER A 20 -13.04 14.32 -13.54
C SER A 20 -14.05 13.82 -14.57
N GLY A 21 -14.11 14.45 -15.75
CA GLY A 21 -14.96 13.99 -16.85
C GLY A 21 -14.57 12.61 -17.38
N SER A 22 -13.27 12.34 -17.49
CA SER A 22 -12.76 11.04 -17.97
C SER A 22 -13.00 9.92 -16.97
N LEU A 23 -12.82 10.18 -15.67
CA LEU A 23 -13.15 9.23 -14.59
C LEU A 23 -14.66 8.96 -14.53
N ALA A 24 -15.51 9.97 -14.69
CA ALA A 24 -16.96 9.79 -14.77
C ALA A 24 -17.38 8.97 -16.01
N TYR A 25 -16.75 9.20 -17.17
CA TYR A 25 -17.02 8.44 -18.39
C TYR A 25 -16.56 6.97 -18.28
N ALA A 26 -15.36 6.73 -17.77
CA ALA A 26 -14.86 5.38 -17.50
C ALA A 26 -15.72 4.65 -16.45
N GLY A 27 -16.09 5.34 -15.36
CA GLY A 27 -16.99 4.82 -14.32
C GLY A 27 -18.37 4.47 -14.86
N ARG A 28 -18.95 5.28 -15.75
CA ARG A 28 -20.21 4.93 -16.44
C ARG A 28 -20.05 3.64 -17.26
N GLY A 29 -18.98 3.51 -18.04
CA GLY A 29 -18.70 2.29 -18.81
C GLY A 29 -18.50 1.04 -17.93
N LEU A 30 -17.86 1.19 -16.77
CA LEU A 30 -17.73 0.12 -15.76
C LEU A 30 -19.06 -0.27 -15.12
N LEU A 31 -19.94 0.69 -14.85
CA LEU A 31 -21.28 0.43 -14.31
C LEU A 31 -22.15 -0.32 -15.33
N GLU A 32 -22.16 0.12 -16.59
CA GLU A 32 -22.85 -0.55 -17.70
C GLU A 32 -22.29 -1.98 -17.91
N ALA A 33 -20.96 -2.16 -17.85
CA ALA A 33 -20.31 -3.47 -17.91
C ALA A 33 -20.69 -4.39 -16.73
N SER A 34 -20.73 -3.86 -15.51
CA SER A 34 -21.10 -4.62 -14.31
C SER A 34 -22.56 -5.09 -14.38
N GLN A 35 -23.47 -4.21 -14.81
CA GLN A 35 -24.88 -4.55 -15.04
C GLN A 35 -25.04 -5.62 -16.14
N GLY A 36 -24.38 -5.46 -17.29
CA GLY A 36 -24.39 -6.46 -18.37
C GLY A 36 -23.72 -7.80 -17.98
N GLY A 37 -22.78 -7.76 -17.05
CA GLY A 37 -22.08 -8.95 -16.51
C GLY A 37 -22.88 -9.76 -15.49
N ALA A 38 -23.83 -9.15 -14.77
CA ALA A 38 -24.51 -9.70 -13.57
C ALA A 38 -25.19 -11.08 -13.73
N HIS A 39 -25.48 -11.49 -14.97
CA HIS A 39 -26.15 -12.75 -15.32
C HIS A 39 -25.22 -13.78 -15.98
N ARG A 40 -23.94 -13.46 -16.21
CA ARG A 40 -22.97 -14.36 -16.84
C ARG A 40 -22.68 -15.56 -15.94
N LYS A 41 -22.46 -16.74 -16.54
CA LYS A 41 -22.14 -17.97 -15.79
C LYS A 41 -20.82 -17.85 -15.01
N ALA A 42 -19.81 -17.21 -15.60
CA ALA A 42 -18.50 -16.99 -14.98
C ALA A 42 -18.58 -16.17 -13.67
N PHE A 43 -19.59 -15.30 -13.54
CA PHE A 43 -19.72 -14.41 -12.38
C PHE A 43 -20.42 -15.10 -11.19
N ARG A 44 -20.92 -16.33 -11.33
CA ARG A 44 -21.79 -16.96 -10.31
C ARG A 44 -21.12 -17.24 -8.97
N GLU A 45 -19.82 -17.49 -8.97
CA GLU A 45 -19.07 -17.84 -7.75
C GLU A 45 -18.68 -16.57 -6.96
N SER A 46 -18.31 -15.53 -7.71
CA SER A 46 -17.78 -14.26 -7.23
C SER A 46 -18.81 -13.12 -7.12
N VAL A 47 -20.03 -13.26 -7.65
CA VAL A 47 -21.10 -12.25 -7.55
C VAL A 47 -22.33 -12.85 -6.87
N ARG A 48 -22.44 -12.58 -5.56
CA ARG A 48 -23.44 -13.19 -4.65
C ARG A 48 -24.57 -12.22 -4.30
N PRO A 49 -25.72 -12.68 -3.77
CA PRO A 49 -26.72 -11.78 -3.21
C PRO A 49 -26.08 -10.87 -2.15
N GLY A 50 -26.27 -9.55 -2.29
CA GLY A 50 -25.80 -8.56 -1.35
C GLY A 50 -26.87 -8.20 -0.33
N TRP A 51 -26.93 -6.93 0.08
CA TRP A 51 -27.91 -6.44 1.04
C TRP A 51 -29.34 -6.50 0.49
N GLU A 52 -30.25 -7.12 1.24
CA GLU A 52 -31.65 -7.31 0.84
C GLU A 52 -32.35 -5.97 0.50
N TYR A 53 -32.05 -4.91 1.26
CA TYR A 53 -32.64 -3.58 1.06
C TYR A 53 -32.11 -2.84 -0.18
N LEU A 54 -30.94 -3.22 -0.72
CA LEU A 54 -30.48 -2.71 -2.02
C LEU A 54 -31.04 -3.54 -3.18
N GLY A 55 -31.45 -4.79 -2.94
CA GLY A 55 -31.96 -5.69 -3.98
C GLY A 55 -30.93 -6.03 -5.08
N ARG A 56 -29.64 -5.82 -4.80
CA ARG A 56 -28.53 -5.99 -5.76
C ARG A 56 -27.59 -7.11 -5.32
N LYS A 57 -26.92 -7.71 -6.30
CA LYS A 57 -25.77 -8.59 -6.05
C LYS A 57 -24.52 -7.75 -5.81
N MET A 58 -23.56 -8.34 -5.10
CA MET A 58 -22.29 -7.73 -4.72
C MET A 58 -21.12 -8.55 -5.28
N ASP A 59 -20.05 -7.88 -5.72
CA ASP A 59 -18.75 -8.51 -5.99
C ASP A 59 -18.14 -8.97 -4.66
N VAL A 60 -17.79 -10.25 -4.58
CA VAL A 60 -17.19 -10.92 -3.42
C VAL A 60 -15.95 -11.71 -3.84
N ALA A 61 -15.32 -11.34 -4.96
CA ALA A 61 -14.08 -11.97 -5.43
C ALA A 61 -12.89 -11.77 -4.47
N ASP A 62 -12.83 -10.65 -3.72
CA ASP A 62 -11.76 -10.43 -2.74
C ASP A 62 -12.00 -11.28 -1.48
N PHE A 63 -11.23 -12.35 -1.38
CA PHE A 63 -11.29 -13.28 -0.26
C PHE A 63 -10.88 -12.65 1.07
N GLU A 64 -9.93 -11.72 1.10
CA GLU A 64 -9.43 -11.09 2.32
C GLU A 64 -10.46 -10.13 2.93
N TRP A 65 -11.12 -9.32 2.08
CA TRP A 65 -12.20 -8.42 2.45
C TRP A 65 -13.40 -9.19 3.00
N VAL A 66 -13.80 -10.27 2.32
CA VAL A 66 -14.86 -11.17 2.80
C VAL A 66 -14.46 -11.87 4.09
N MET A 67 -13.20 -12.31 4.23
CA MET A 67 -12.66 -12.88 5.46
C MET A 67 -12.80 -11.89 6.63
N TRP A 68 -12.34 -10.66 6.45
CA TRP A 68 -12.33 -9.63 7.49
C TRP A 68 -13.71 -9.14 7.90
N PHE A 69 -14.52 -8.72 6.94
CA PHE A 69 -15.76 -7.99 7.21
C PHE A 69 -17.02 -8.87 7.21
N THR A 70 -16.90 -10.12 6.78
CA THR A 70 -17.99 -11.11 6.83
C THR A 70 -17.62 -12.32 7.70
N SER A 71 -16.70 -13.18 7.24
CA SER A 71 -16.52 -14.54 7.78
C SER A 71 -15.94 -14.56 9.21
N PHE A 72 -14.89 -13.78 9.47
CA PHE A 72 -14.21 -13.70 10.76
C PHE A 72 -14.52 -12.41 11.53
N ARG A 73 -15.40 -11.54 11.01
CA ARG A 73 -15.76 -10.24 11.60
C ARG A 73 -15.99 -10.33 13.11
N ASN A 74 -16.81 -11.28 13.55
CA ASN A 74 -17.15 -11.42 14.97
C ASN A 74 -15.94 -11.81 15.82
N MET A 75 -15.03 -12.65 15.30
CA MET A 75 -13.77 -13.03 15.97
C MET A 75 -12.80 -11.86 16.04
N ILE A 76 -12.62 -11.12 14.94
CA ILE A 76 -11.75 -9.93 14.85
C ILE A 76 -12.24 -8.83 15.79
N VAL A 77 -13.56 -8.53 15.77
CA VAL A 77 -14.18 -7.57 16.69
C VAL A 77 -14.02 -8.03 18.14
N PHE A 78 -14.24 -9.31 18.46
CA PHE A 78 -14.05 -9.83 19.81
C PHE A 78 -12.59 -9.69 20.27
N ALA A 79 -11.62 -10.07 19.44
CA ALA A 79 -10.20 -10.03 19.78
C ALA A 79 -9.70 -8.58 19.95
N LEU A 80 -10.05 -7.66 19.05
CA LEU A 80 -9.64 -6.25 19.14
C LEU A 80 -10.36 -5.50 20.26
N SER A 81 -11.67 -5.69 20.46
CA SER A 81 -12.39 -5.03 21.56
C SER A 81 -12.03 -5.62 22.92
N GLY A 82 -11.84 -6.93 23.01
CA GLY A 82 -11.34 -7.61 24.20
C GLY A 82 -9.94 -7.14 24.58
N HIS A 83 -9.05 -6.97 23.60
CA HIS A 83 -7.72 -6.36 23.80
C HIS A 83 -7.84 -4.95 24.39
N VAL A 84 -8.62 -4.05 23.77
CA VAL A 84 -8.80 -2.66 24.27
C VAL A 84 -9.39 -2.63 25.68
N LEU A 85 -10.38 -3.47 25.98
CA LEU A 85 -11.00 -3.53 27.31
C LEU A 85 -10.03 -4.08 28.36
N PHE A 86 -9.34 -5.19 28.07
CA PHE A 86 -8.35 -5.79 28.95
C PHE A 86 -7.16 -4.84 29.19
N ALA A 87 -6.61 -4.26 28.12
CA ALA A 87 -5.60 -3.23 28.15
C ALA A 87 -6.00 -2.07 29.07
N LYS A 88 -7.22 -1.55 28.91
CA LYS A 88 -7.70 -0.42 29.70
C LYS A 88 -7.91 -0.79 31.18
N LEU A 89 -8.56 -1.91 31.46
CA LEU A 89 -8.77 -2.42 32.83
C LEU A 89 -7.45 -2.57 33.56
N CYS A 90 -6.50 -3.30 32.97
CA CYS A 90 -5.25 -3.61 33.64
C CYS A 90 -4.28 -2.42 33.67
N THR A 91 -4.35 -1.47 32.73
CA THR A 91 -3.60 -0.18 32.83
C THR A 91 -4.09 0.68 34.01
N MET A 92 -5.36 0.57 34.40
CA MET A 92 -5.87 1.24 35.61
C MET A 92 -5.42 0.56 36.92
N VAL A 93 -4.97 -0.70 36.88
CA VAL A 93 -4.56 -1.49 38.06
C VAL A 93 -3.04 -1.54 38.23
N ALA A 94 -2.31 -1.78 37.14
CA ALA A 94 -0.86 -2.01 37.16
C ALA A 94 -0.19 -1.44 35.89
N PRO A 95 -0.08 -0.10 35.75
CA PRO A 95 0.42 0.53 34.53
C PRO A 95 1.87 0.13 34.16
N GLN A 96 2.69 -0.28 35.13
CA GLN A 96 4.07 -0.71 34.86
C GLN A 96 4.19 -2.12 34.25
N LEU A 97 3.13 -2.94 34.28
CA LEU A 97 3.10 -4.29 33.68
C LEU A 97 2.44 -4.32 32.29
N ARG A 98 2.13 -3.14 31.75
CA ARG A 98 1.30 -2.94 30.55
C ARG A 98 1.75 -3.73 29.33
N SER A 99 3.05 -3.80 29.07
CA SER A 99 3.59 -4.51 27.91
C SER A 99 3.57 -6.03 28.07
N TRP A 100 3.79 -6.54 29.29
CA TRP A 100 3.61 -7.95 29.62
C TRP A 100 2.14 -8.38 29.49
N MET A 101 1.20 -7.53 29.87
CA MET A 101 -0.23 -7.78 29.68
C MET A 101 -0.60 -7.89 28.19
N TYR A 102 -0.01 -7.05 27.32
CA TYR A 102 -0.19 -7.17 25.87
C TYR A 102 0.31 -8.51 25.34
N ALA A 103 1.50 -8.95 25.78
CA ALA A 103 2.03 -10.27 25.43
C ALA A 103 1.09 -11.40 25.90
N VAL A 104 0.60 -11.34 27.15
CA VAL A 104 -0.33 -12.35 27.71
C VAL A 104 -1.64 -12.38 26.93
N TYR A 105 -2.25 -11.23 26.62
CA TYR A 105 -3.48 -11.20 25.84
C TYR A 105 -3.26 -11.72 24.41
N GLY A 106 -2.15 -11.35 23.77
CA GLY A 106 -1.78 -11.87 22.45
C GLY A 106 -1.58 -13.38 22.44
N VAL A 107 -0.85 -13.94 23.41
CA VAL A 107 -0.67 -15.39 23.56
C VAL A 107 -2.01 -16.10 23.78
N LEU A 108 -2.89 -15.58 24.64
CA LEU A 108 -4.23 -16.14 24.87
C LEU A 108 -5.10 -16.07 23.61
N ALA A 109 -5.04 -14.97 22.86
CA ALA A 109 -5.76 -14.81 21.60
C ALA A 109 -5.24 -15.79 20.52
N VAL A 110 -3.92 -15.99 20.41
CA VAL A 110 -3.31 -16.98 19.51
C VAL A 110 -3.72 -18.40 19.87
N VAL A 111 -3.65 -18.78 21.15
CA VAL A 111 -4.10 -20.12 21.60
C VAL A 111 -5.60 -20.32 21.36
N GLY A 112 -6.42 -19.30 21.61
CA GLY A 112 -7.87 -19.37 21.41
C GLY A 112 -8.33 -19.38 19.94
N THR A 113 -7.50 -18.89 19.00
CA THR A 113 -7.84 -18.81 17.57
C THR A 113 -7.12 -19.85 16.70
N MET A 114 -5.82 -20.09 16.95
CA MET A 114 -4.95 -20.97 16.16
C MET A 114 -4.52 -22.24 16.90
N GLY A 115 -4.82 -22.34 18.20
CA GLY A 115 -4.53 -23.52 19.02
C GLY A 115 -3.09 -23.57 19.59
N PRO A 116 -2.84 -24.48 20.55
CA PRO A 116 -1.57 -24.56 21.27
C PRO A 116 -0.39 -25.04 20.41
N TRP A 117 -0.64 -25.84 19.37
CA TRP A 117 0.42 -26.32 18.47
C TRP A 117 1.00 -25.19 17.60
N TYR A 118 0.16 -24.25 17.17
CA TYR A 118 0.62 -23.06 16.45
C TYR A 118 1.45 -22.14 17.35
N LEU A 119 1.05 -21.95 18.61
CA LEU A 119 1.87 -21.24 19.60
C LEU A 119 3.24 -21.93 19.77
N LEU A 120 3.28 -23.24 19.94
CA LEU A 120 4.54 -23.99 20.14
C LEU A 120 5.47 -23.93 18.91
N LEU A 121 4.91 -23.97 17.70
CA LEU A 121 5.67 -23.74 16.47
C LEU A 121 6.31 -22.34 16.46
N LEU A 122 5.52 -21.31 16.75
CA LEU A 122 5.99 -19.93 16.77
C LEU A 122 7.07 -19.71 17.84
N LEU A 123 6.86 -20.22 19.06
CA LEU A 123 7.86 -20.20 20.14
C LEU A 123 9.15 -20.93 19.74
N GLY A 124 9.06 -22.03 18.98
CA GLY A 124 10.21 -22.76 18.45
C GLY A 124 11.02 -21.94 17.45
N HIS A 125 10.36 -21.29 16.48
CA HIS A 125 11.03 -20.37 15.54
C HIS A 125 11.70 -19.22 16.28
N CYS A 126 11.03 -18.64 17.27
CA CYS A 126 11.68 -17.64 18.10
C CYS A 126 12.95 -18.23 18.74
N VAL A 127 12.86 -19.28 19.56
CA VAL A 127 14.03 -19.79 20.32
C VAL A 127 15.22 -20.10 19.41
N SER A 128 14.96 -20.61 18.20
CA SER A 128 15.99 -20.88 17.18
C SER A 128 16.70 -19.61 16.70
N LEU A 129 15.96 -18.51 16.49
CA LEU A 129 16.51 -17.21 16.09
C LEU A 129 17.34 -16.54 17.19
N TYR A 130 16.93 -16.62 18.45
CA TYR A 130 17.72 -16.07 19.56
C TYR A 130 19.02 -16.85 19.80
N VAL A 131 18.99 -18.18 19.68
CA VAL A 131 20.24 -18.97 19.71
C VAL A 131 21.17 -18.55 18.57
N ALA A 132 20.65 -18.19 17.40
CA ALA A 132 21.44 -17.66 16.30
C ALA A 132 21.95 -16.22 16.53
N SER A 133 21.16 -15.33 17.14
CA SER A 133 21.58 -13.95 17.43
C SER A 133 22.66 -13.88 18.49
N LEU A 134 22.66 -14.79 19.47
CA LEU A 134 23.75 -14.97 20.43
C LEU A 134 25.09 -15.37 19.78
N LEU A 135 25.09 -15.96 18.58
CA LEU A 135 26.31 -16.32 17.86
C LEU A 135 26.95 -15.13 17.12
N GLY A 136 26.29 -13.96 17.10
CA GLY A 136 26.84 -12.73 16.51
C GLY A 136 27.05 -12.78 14.99
N GLN A 137 26.42 -13.73 14.29
CA GLN A 137 26.55 -13.93 12.84
C GLN A 137 25.31 -13.38 12.10
N PRO A 138 25.39 -12.20 11.43
CA PRO A 138 24.22 -11.59 10.79
C PRO A 138 23.62 -12.48 9.70
N TRP A 139 24.46 -13.17 8.93
CA TRP A 139 24.02 -14.09 7.88
C TRP A 139 23.27 -15.32 8.40
N LEU A 140 23.60 -15.81 9.59
CA LEU A 140 22.89 -16.93 10.22
C LEU A 140 21.51 -16.49 10.71
N CYS A 141 21.43 -15.29 11.29
CA CYS A 141 20.17 -14.67 11.69
C CYS A 141 19.28 -14.37 10.47
N LEU A 142 19.87 -13.89 9.37
CA LEU A 142 19.17 -13.67 8.12
C LEU A 142 18.68 -14.99 7.49
N ALA A 143 19.52 -16.02 7.43
CA ALA A 143 19.16 -17.31 6.85
C ALA A 143 18.06 -18.03 7.65
N LEU A 144 18.19 -18.09 8.99
CA LEU A 144 17.14 -18.63 9.85
C LEU A 144 15.90 -17.71 9.88
N GLY A 145 16.08 -16.40 9.76
CA GLY A 145 15.01 -15.42 9.64
C GLY A 145 14.21 -15.60 8.36
N LEU A 146 14.87 -15.91 7.24
CA LEU A 146 14.27 -16.26 5.95
C LEU A 146 13.59 -17.64 5.97
N ALA A 147 14.20 -18.64 6.62
CA ALA A 147 13.58 -19.95 6.82
C ALA A 147 12.34 -19.87 7.76
N SER A 148 12.40 -19.02 8.78
CA SER A 148 11.27 -18.71 9.66
C SER A 148 10.25 -17.81 8.93
N LEU A 149 10.65 -16.96 7.99
CA LEU A 149 9.74 -16.21 7.10
C LEU A 149 8.87 -17.19 6.31
N ALA A 150 9.51 -18.16 5.67
CA ALA A 150 8.87 -19.25 4.94
C ALA A 150 8.03 -20.19 5.84
N SER A 151 8.12 -20.02 7.16
CA SER A 151 7.45 -20.84 8.18
C SER A 151 6.70 -20.01 9.25
N PHE A 152 6.40 -18.73 9.01
CA PHE A 152 5.88 -17.72 9.98
C PHE A 152 6.91 -17.18 11.04
N LYS A 153 7.10 -15.84 11.02
CA LYS A 153 8.00 -14.95 11.84
C LYS A 153 7.80 -15.02 13.38
N MET A 154 8.69 -14.59 14.31
CA MET A 154 10.07 -14.01 14.31
C MET A 154 10.77 -14.10 15.71
N ASP A 155 11.98 -13.53 15.87
CA ASP A 155 12.91 -13.49 17.05
C ASP A 155 12.33 -13.27 18.50
N PRO A 156 12.94 -13.82 19.59
CA PRO A 156 12.69 -13.59 21.03
C PRO A 156 13.94 -13.00 21.76
N LEU A 157 14.10 -12.94 23.09
CA LEU A 157 13.21 -13.21 24.25
C LEU A 157 12.69 -11.91 24.90
N ILE A 158 13.26 -10.76 24.54
CA ILE A 158 12.71 -9.43 24.87
C ILE A 158 11.56 -9.07 23.92
N SER A 159 11.52 -9.72 22.74
CA SER A 159 10.60 -9.47 21.65
C SER A 159 9.15 -9.97 21.85
N TRP A 160 8.83 -10.75 22.91
CA TRP A 160 7.49 -11.37 23.02
C TRP A 160 6.36 -10.32 23.12
N GLN A 161 6.64 -9.18 23.76
CA GLN A 161 5.69 -8.05 23.87
C GLN A 161 5.44 -7.38 22.51
N TYR A 162 6.44 -7.40 21.63
CA TYR A 162 6.39 -6.86 20.28
C TYR A 162 5.74 -7.85 19.30
N ASN A 163 6.24 -9.09 19.24
CA ASN A 163 5.72 -10.15 18.36
C ASN A 163 4.24 -10.45 18.63
N PHE A 164 3.84 -10.62 19.91
CA PHE A 164 2.44 -10.92 20.26
C PHE A 164 1.58 -9.66 20.43
N TYR A 165 2.01 -8.49 19.95
CA TYR A 165 1.18 -7.30 19.97
C TYR A 165 0.01 -7.46 18.99
N LEU A 166 -1.15 -7.87 19.52
CA LEU A 166 -2.28 -8.40 18.76
C LEU A 166 -2.72 -7.55 17.55
N PRO A 167 -2.80 -6.20 17.62
CA PRO A 167 -3.18 -5.40 16.46
C PRO A 167 -2.24 -5.59 15.28
N PHE A 168 -0.92 -5.66 15.49
CA PHE A 168 0.04 -5.87 14.41
C PHE A 168 0.28 -7.36 14.08
N PHE A 169 -0.03 -8.28 14.99
CA PHE A 169 0.29 -9.71 14.84
C PHE A 169 -0.30 -10.36 13.58
N PHE A 170 -1.60 -10.14 13.29
CA PHE A 170 -2.25 -10.83 12.18
C PHE A 170 -2.11 -10.11 10.84
N PHE A 171 -2.28 -8.79 10.82
CA PHE A 171 -2.51 -8.02 9.58
C PHE A 171 -2.12 -6.54 9.67
N GLY A 172 -1.34 -6.14 10.67
CA GLY A 172 -0.90 -4.75 10.78
C GLY A 172 0.38 -4.48 9.99
N PRO A 173 0.71 -3.19 9.75
CA PRO A 173 2.00 -2.84 9.17
C PRO A 173 3.14 -3.20 10.13
N ILE A 174 4.28 -3.60 9.58
CA ILE A 174 5.48 -3.91 10.39
C ILE A 174 5.96 -2.62 11.08
N MET A 175 6.03 -2.62 12.42
CA MET A 175 6.66 -1.53 13.17
C MET A 175 8.02 -2.00 13.68
N THR A 176 9.10 -1.24 13.47
CA THR A 176 10.43 -1.71 13.90
C THR A 176 10.54 -1.78 15.43
N PHE A 177 11.28 -2.78 15.94
CA PHE A 177 11.38 -3.04 17.39
C PHE A 177 11.87 -1.84 18.19
N ASP A 178 12.81 -1.06 17.64
CA ASP A 178 13.32 0.17 18.25
C ASP A 178 12.23 1.24 18.43
N ARG A 179 11.31 1.39 17.47
CA ARG A 179 10.15 2.29 17.61
C ARG A 179 9.16 1.77 18.66
N PHE A 180 8.85 0.47 18.65
CA PHE A 180 7.97 -0.14 19.64
C PHE A 180 8.51 -0.01 21.06
N HIS A 181 9.77 -0.41 21.28
CA HIS A 181 10.40 -0.36 22.59
C HIS A 181 10.48 1.08 23.13
N ALA A 182 10.89 2.04 22.28
CA ALA A 182 10.95 3.45 22.68
C ALA A 182 9.59 4.02 23.11
N GLN A 183 8.50 3.66 22.43
CA GLN A 183 7.15 4.12 22.77
C GLN A 183 6.57 3.41 24.02
N VAL A 184 6.81 2.10 24.15
CA VAL A 184 6.29 1.29 25.27
C VAL A 184 7.00 1.59 26.59
N SER A 185 8.28 1.98 26.56
CA SER A 185 9.03 2.37 27.76
C SER A 185 8.73 3.78 28.27
N GLN A 186 7.99 4.61 27.53
CA GLN A 186 7.61 5.96 27.95
C GLN A 186 6.30 5.94 28.77
N GLU A 187 6.16 6.87 29.71
CA GLU A 187 4.88 7.04 30.41
C GLU A 187 3.78 7.49 29.42
N PRO A 188 2.57 6.90 29.47
CA PRO A 188 1.52 7.11 28.48
C PRO A 188 0.82 8.48 28.64
N VAL A 189 1.47 9.54 28.18
CA VAL A 189 0.87 10.87 28.04
C VAL A 189 0.07 10.93 26.75
N ARG A 190 -1.22 11.26 26.84
CA ARG A 190 -2.11 11.47 25.67
C ARG A 190 -2.20 12.96 25.37
N GLN A 191 -1.98 13.36 24.12
CA GLN A 191 -2.07 14.76 23.72
C GLN A 191 -3.52 15.25 23.69
N GLU A 192 -3.74 16.55 23.92
CA GLU A 192 -5.07 17.14 23.78
C GLU A 192 -5.60 16.97 22.35
N GLY A 193 -6.89 16.61 22.22
CA GLY A 193 -7.52 16.32 20.94
C GLY A 193 -7.13 14.99 20.29
N GLU A 194 -6.13 14.24 20.79
CA GLU A 194 -5.73 12.94 20.24
C GLU A 194 -6.88 11.93 20.25
N LEU A 195 -7.66 11.86 21.33
CA LEU A 195 -8.83 10.97 21.42
C LEU A 195 -9.92 11.34 20.40
N TRP A 196 -10.06 12.63 20.05
CA TRP A 196 -10.95 13.05 18.97
C TRP A 196 -10.42 12.58 17.61
N ARG A 197 -9.11 12.69 17.35
CA ARG A 197 -8.47 12.17 16.13
C ARG A 197 -8.66 10.66 15.98
N ILE A 198 -8.48 9.90 17.07
CA ILE A 198 -8.71 8.45 17.11
C ILE A 198 -10.19 8.12 16.78
N ARG A 199 -11.14 8.83 17.38
CA ARG A 199 -12.58 8.65 17.10
C ARG A 199 -12.95 9.02 15.66
N ALA A 200 -12.39 10.11 15.14
CA ALA A 200 -12.57 10.54 13.76
C ALA A 200 -11.99 9.51 12.77
N GLN A 201 -10.81 8.95 13.05
CA GLN A 201 -10.21 7.88 12.26
C GLN A 201 -11.05 6.58 12.31
N ALA A 202 -11.56 6.20 13.48
CA ALA A 202 -12.48 5.05 13.61
C ALA A 202 -13.75 5.24 12.76
N GLY A 203 -14.35 6.44 12.83
CA GLY A 203 -15.52 6.81 12.03
C GLY A 203 -15.22 6.82 10.53
N LEU A 204 -14.05 7.32 10.12
CA LEU A 204 -13.60 7.31 8.73
C LEU A 204 -13.38 5.89 8.21
N SER A 205 -12.73 5.01 8.98
CA SER A 205 -12.55 3.60 8.63
C SER A 205 -13.90 2.88 8.51
N ALA A 206 -14.84 3.11 9.43
CA ALA A 206 -16.19 2.54 9.36
C ALA A 206 -16.97 3.05 8.11
N ALA A 207 -16.91 4.34 7.82
CA ALA A 207 -17.52 4.93 6.63
C ALA A 207 -16.89 4.40 5.33
N ALA A 208 -15.56 4.18 5.31
CA ALA A 208 -14.85 3.60 4.18
C ALA A 208 -15.24 2.13 3.93
N ILE A 209 -15.39 1.32 4.98
CA ILE A 209 -15.88 -0.07 4.87
C ILE A 209 -17.28 -0.09 4.23
N VAL A 210 -18.20 0.73 4.75
CA VAL A 210 -19.56 0.86 4.20
C VAL A 210 -19.55 1.35 2.74
N ALA A 211 -18.68 2.32 2.41
CA ALA A 211 -18.57 2.84 1.05
C ALA A 211 -18.03 1.80 0.05
N VAL A 212 -17.07 0.96 0.44
CA VAL A 212 -16.55 -0.14 -0.38
C VAL A 212 -17.60 -1.24 -0.57
N ASP A 213 -18.33 -1.61 0.48
CA ASP A 213 -19.40 -2.61 0.39
C ASP A 213 -20.50 -2.13 -0.57
N ILE A 214 -20.93 -0.86 -0.45
CA ILE A 214 -21.85 -0.22 -1.41
C ILE A 214 -21.25 -0.21 -2.82
N PHE A 215 -19.98 0.17 -2.99
CA PHE A 215 -19.31 0.20 -4.29
C PHE A 215 -19.38 -1.15 -5.02
N PHE A 216 -19.14 -2.26 -4.31
CA PHE A 216 -19.23 -3.61 -4.88
C PHE A 216 -20.64 -4.07 -5.27
N HIS A 217 -21.71 -3.41 -4.80
CA HIS A 217 -23.06 -3.65 -5.32
C HIS A 217 -23.28 -3.03 -6.73
N PHE A 218 -22.41 -2.11 -7.16
CA PHE A 218 -22.51 -1.40 -8.44
C PHE A 218 -21.40 -1.75 -9.42
N PHE A 219 -20.18 -2.01 -8.93
CA PHE A 219 -18.98 -2.17 -9.73
C PHE A 219 -18.32 -3.53 -9.48
N TYR A 220 -18.36 -4.41 -10.47
CA TYR A 220 -17.81 -5.77 -10.38
C TYR A 220 -16.35 -5.82 -10.86
N ILE A 221 -15.51 -4.92 -10.34
CA ILE A 221 -14.15 -4.66 -10.85
C ILE A 221 -13.19 -5.83 -10.65
N LEU A 222 -13.46 -6.73 -9.72
CA LEU A 222 -12.63 -7.89 -9.42
C LEU A 222 -13.14 -9.14 -10.13
N THR A 223 -14.46 -9.25 -10.30
CA THR A 223 -15.06 -10.33 -11.07
C THR A 223 -14.85 -10.15 -12.59
N ILE A 224 -14.96 -8.94 -13.14
CA ILE A 224 -14.89 -8.72 -14.62
C ILE A 224 -13.59 -9.26 -15.25
N PRO A 225 -12.38 -9.03 -14.68
CA PRO A 225 -11.12 -9.57 -15.21
C PRO A 225 -11.09 -11.10 -15.35
N SER A 226 -11.83 -11.85 -14.53
CA SER A 226 -11.89 -13.33 -14.61
C SER A 226 -12.54 -13.86 -15.90
N ASP A 227 -13.36 -13.05 -16.59
CA ASP A 227 -13.96 -13.39 -17.89
C ASP A 227 -13.30 -12.56 -19.00
N LEU A 228 -12.11 -12.98 -19.43
CA LEU A 228 -11.35 -12.33 -20.50
C LEU A 228 -12.14 -12.18 -21.81
N LYS A 229 -13.11 -13.07 -22.09
CA LYS A 229 -14.00 -12.98 -23.27
C LYS A 229 -15.04 -11.86 -23.13
N PHE A 230 -15.32 -11.42 -21.91
CA PHE A 230 -16.12 -10.23 -21.60
C PHE A 230 -15.24 -8.98 -21.54
N ALA A 231 -14.13 -9.02 -20.79
CA ALA A 231 -13.19 -7.91 -20.65
C ALA A 231 -12.65 -7.41 -22.01
N SER A 232 -12.37 -8.33 -22.94
CA SER A 232 -11.92 -7.99 -24.30
C SER A 232 -12.97 -7.28 -25.16
N ARG A 233 -14.24 -7.21 -24.74
CA ARG A 233 -15.33 -6.51 -25.44
C ARG A 233 -15.68 -5.17 -24.81
N LEU A 234 -15.06 -4.79 -23.69
CA LEU A 234 -15.28 -3.50 -23.05
C LEU A 234 -14.79 -2.35 -23.95
N PRO A 235 -15.43 -1.17 -23.90
CA PRO A 235 -14.85 0.06 -24.43
C PRO A 235 -13.46 0.34 -23.82
N ASP A 236 -12.54 0.93 -24.57
CA ASP A 236 -11.18 1.21 -24.09
C ASP A 236 -11.17 2.06 -22.80
N SER A 237 -12.09 3.02 -22.67
CA SER A 237 -12.24 3.83 -21.44
C SER A 237 -12.68 3.01 -20.23
N ALA A 238 -13.57 2.04 -20.43
CA ALA A 238 -14.01 1.13 -19.36
C ALA A 238 -12.92 0.12 -19.00
N LEU A 239 -12.11 -0.33 -19.97
CA LEU A 239 -10.95 -1.21 -19.72
C LEU A 239 -9.82 -0.47 -18.99
N ALA A 240 -9.54 0.78 -19.37
CA ALA A 240 -8.60 1.65 -18.67
C ALA A 240 -9.08 1.95 -17.24
N GLY A 241 -10.38 2.25 -17.09
CA GLY A 241 -11.04 2.39 -15.80
C GLY A 241 -10.92 1.12 -14.95
N LEU A 242 -11.12 -0.06 -15.54
CA LEU A 242 -11.04 -1.34 -14.83
C LEU A 242 -9.65 -1.58 -14.25
N ALA A 243 -8.60 -1.39 -15.07
CA ALA A 243 -7.21 -1.53 -14.64
C ALA A 243 -6.86 -0.54 -13.51
N TYR A 244 -7.24 0.73 -13.65
CA TYR A 244 -7.04 1.75 -12.62
C TYR A 244 -7.82 1.44 -11.33
N SER A 245 -9.11 1.07 -11.44
CA SER A 245 -9.95 0.77 -10.28
C SER A 245 -9.49 -0.46 -9.49
N ASN A 246 -8.88 -1.46 -10.13
CA ASN A 246 -8.27 -2.59 -9.43
C ASN A 246 -7.15 -2.13 -8.48
N LEU A 247 -6.23 -1.29 -8.97
CA LEU A 247 -5.16 -0.73 -8.16
C LEU A 247 -5.67 0.24 -7.08
N VAL A 248 -6.68 1.07 -7.39
CA VAL A 248 -7.31 1.96 -6.40
C VAL A 248 -7.98 1.15 -5.30
N TYR A 249 -8.67 0.06 -5.63
CA TYR A 249 -9.28 -0.82 -4.64
C TYR A 249 -8.22 -1.48 -3.75
N ASP A 250 -7.13 -1.99 -4.31
CA ASP A 250 -6.05 -2.60 -3.52
C ASP A 250 -5.45 -1.60 -2.50
N TRP A 251 -5.20 -0.36 -2.93
CA TRP A 251 -4.81 0.72 -2.01
C TRP A 251 -5.89 1.00 -0.94
N VAL A 252 -7.18 1.05 -1.31
CA VAL A 252 -8.28 1.25 -0.34
C VAL A 252 -8.34 0.10 0.66
N LYS A 253 -8.18 -1.15 0.22
CA LYS A 253 -8.12 -2.34 1.08
C LYS A 253 -7.01 -2.19 2.10
N ALA A 254 -5.77 -1.95 1.68
CA ALA A 254 -4.64 -1.74 2.58
C ALA A 254 -4.88 -0.55 3.55
N ALA A 255 -5.37 0.58 3.05
CA ALA A 255 -5.63 1.78 3.86
C ALA A 255 -6.73 1.56 4.92
N VAL A 256 -7.77 0.76 4.61
CA VAL A 256 -8.83 0.40 5.56
C VAL A 256 -8.32 -0.58 6.61
N LEU A 257 -7.67 -1.68 6.20
CA LEU A 257 -7.16 -2.72 7.09
C LEU A 257 -6.14 -2.15 8.08
N PHE A 258 -5.12 -1.46 7.57
CA PHE A 258 -4.14 -0.76 8.41
C PHE A 258 -4.81 0.37 9.21
N GLY A 259 -5.81 1.07 8.66
CA GLY A 259 -6.55 2.12 9.37
C GLY A 259 -7.25 1.62 10.65
N VAL A 260 -7.92 0.46 10.58
CA VAL A 260 -8.56 -0.18 11.74
C VAL A 260 -7.51 -0.57 12.78
N VAL A 261 -6.47 -1.29 12.37
CA VAL A 261 -5.39 -1.76 13.25
C VAL A 261 -4.65 -0.59 13.93
N ASN A 262 -4.26 0.41 13.15
CA ASN A 262 -3.54 1.60 13.60
C ASN A 262 -4.38 2.48 14.55
N THR A 263 -5.72 2.37 14.48
CA THR A 263 -6.62 3.04 15.43
C THR A 263 -6.58 2.36 16.81
N VAL A 264 -6.52 1.03 16.84
CA VAL A 264 -6.31 0.26 18.08
C VAL A 264 -4.93 0.54 18.66
N ALA A 265 -3.89 0.61 17.83
CA ALA A 265 -2.53 0.95 18.27
C ALA A 265 -2.45 2.34 18.95
N ARG A 266 -3.16 3.34 18.42
CA ARG A 266 -3.21 4.68 19.03
C ARG A 266 -4.04 4.74 20.32
N LEU A 267 -5.04 3.87 20.49
CA LEU A 267 -5.69 3.70 21.81
C LEU A 267 -4.68 3.19 22.84
N ASP A 268 -3.77 2.31 22.42
CA ASP A 268 -2.61 1.86 23.19
C ASP A 268 -1.44 2.86 23.21
N HIS A 269 -1.64 4.14 22.90
CA HIS A 269 -0.59 5.17 22.96
C HIS A 269 0.66 4.86 22.11
N LEU A 270 0.54 3.97 21.12
CA LEU A 270 1.58 3.71 20.13
C LEU A 270 1.34 4.62 18.90
N ASP A 271 2.42 5.10 18.30
CA ASP A 271 2.38 5.75 16.99
C ASP A 271 2.79 4.74 15.90
N PRO A 272 1.80 4.17 15.17
CA PRO A 272 2.04 3.16 14.15
C PRO A 272 2.73 3.73 12.90
N PRO A 273 3.23 2.86 12.01
CA PRO A 273 3.67 3.24 10.67
C PRO A 273 2.64 4.10 9.92
N GLN A 274 3.13 4.96 9.05
CA GLN A 274 2.30 5.87 8.25
C GLN A 274 1.38 5.07 7.30
N PRO A 275 0.19 5.60 6.94
CA PRO A 275 -0.68 4.94 5.98
C PRO A 275 -0.05 4.90 4.56
N PRO A 276 -0.52 3.98 3.70
CA PRO A 276 0.00 3.83 2.34
C PRO A 276 -0.27 5.08 1.50
N LYS A 277 0.71 5.49 0.69
CA LYS A 277 0.52 6.56 -0.30
C LYS A 277 -0.58 6.14 -1.29
N CYS A 278 -1.47 7.07 -1.63
CA CYS A 278 -2.54 6.79 -2.57
C CYS A 278 -1.96 6.47 -3.95
N ILE A 279 -2.36 5.34 -4.53
CA ILE A 279 -1.88 4.87 -5.83
C ILE A 279 -2.08 5.90 -6.96
N THR A 280 -3.14 6.72 -6.89
CA THR A 280 -3.38 7.84 -7.82
C THR A 280 -2.28 8.92 -7.78
N ALA A 281 -1.52 9.00 -6.69
CA ALA A 281 -0.37 9.89 -6.54
C ALA A 281 0.98 9.22 -6.85
N LEU A 282 1.02 7.91 -7.11
CA LEU A 282 2.26 7.17 -7.38
C LEU A 282 2.60 7.19 -8.87
N TYR A 283 3.21 8.30 -9.31
CA TYR A 283 3.74 8.48 -10.66
C TYR A 283 5.28 8.31 -10.74
N VAL A 284 5.88 7.81 -9.67
CA VAL A 284 7.34 7.66 -9.44
C VAL A 284 7.55 6.30 -8.77
N PHE A 285 8.40 5.43 -9.34
CA PHE A 285 8.71 4.09 -8.79
C PHE A 285 9.39 4.16 -7.43
N GLY A 286 10.26 5.14 -7.19
CA GLY A 286 10.86 5.37 -5.85
C GLY A 286 9.83 5.58 -4.73
N GLU A 287 8.58 5.91 -5.06
CA GLU A 287 7.51 6.11 -4.09
C GLU A 287 6.54 4.93 -3.95
N THR A 288 6.68 3.82 -4.68
CA THR A 288 5.72 2.70 -4.68
C THR A 288 5.84 1.78 -3.46
N HIS A 289 5.87 2.37 -2.26
CA HIS A 289 5.82 1.68 -0.98
C HIS A 289 4.36 1.45 -0.54
N PHE A 290 3.75 0.39 -1.08
CA PHE A 290 2.37 -0.02 -0.78
C PHE A 290 2.13 -0.38 0.70
N ASP A 291 3.13 -0.96 1.37
CA ASP A 291 3.18 -1.03 2.83
C ASP A 291 4.44 -0.30 3.32
N ARG A 292 4.22 0.76 4.10
CA ARG A 292 5.27 1.56 4.73
C ARG A 292 6.10 0.75 5.72
N GLY A 293 5.47 -0.14 6.49
CA GLY A 293 6.14 -0.91 7.53
C GLY A 293 7.17 -1.88 6.97
N ILE A 294 6.81 -2.63 5.93
CA ILE A 294 7.79 -3.49 5.24
C ILE A 294 8.80 -2.69 4.43
N ASN A 295 8.41 -1.56 3.81
CA ASN A 295 9.36 -0.73 3.07
C ASN A 295 10.43 -0.13 4.01
N ASP A 296 10.04 0.48 5.13
CA ASP A 296 10.95 0.99 6.15
C ASP A 296 11.90 -0.12 6.66
N TRP A 297 11.40 -1.35 6.83
CA TRP A 297 12.20 -2.52 7.22
C TRP A 297 13.19 -2.95 6.12
N LEU A 298 12.73 -3.06 4.87
CA LEU A 298 13.56 -3.43 3.73
C LEU A 298 14.66 -2.39 3.47
N CYS A 299 14.34 -1.09 3.57
CA CYS A 299 15.32 -0.03 3.45
C CYS A 299 16.42 -0.18 4.52
N LYS A 300 16.01 -0.15 5.79
CA LYS A 300 16.92 -0.19 6.95
C LYS A 300 17.82 -1.44 7.02
N TYR A 301 17.30 -2.61 6.67
CA TYR A 301 17.99 -3.90 6.90
C TYR A 301 18.53 -4.58 5.64
N VAL A 302 18.14 -4.14 4.44
CA VAL A 302 18.58 -4.75 3.17
C VAL A 302 19.14 -3.70 2.22
N TYR A 303 18.35 -2.68 1.87
CA TYR A 303 18.73 -1.69 0.84
C TYR A 303 19.91 -0.83 1.27
N ASP A 304 19.78 -0.12 2.39
CA ASP A 304 20.80 0.82 2.89
C ASP A 304 22.08 0.07 3.28
N HIS A 305 21.94 -1.15 3.80
CA HIS A 305 23.05 -2.00 4.21
C HIS A 305 23.90 -2.50 3.03
N ILE A 306 23.29 -2.74 1.86
CA ILE A 306 23.98 -3.21 0.65
C ILE A 306 24.40 -2.03 -0.26
N GLY A 307 23.58 -0.98 -0.34
CA GLY A 307 23.78 0.18 -1.20
C GLY A 307 24.80 1.19 -0.65
N GLY A 308 24.97 1.27 0.67
CA GLY A 308 25.97 2.09 1.33
C GLY A 308 25.67 3.59 1.21
N ASP A 309 26.35 4.27 0.28
CA ASP A 309 26.19 5.71 0.05
C ASP A 309 25.24 6.07 -1.10
N HIS A 310 24.71 5.05 -1.81
CA HIS A 310 23.78 5.17 -2.96
C HIS A 310 24.32 6.00 -4.16
N SER A 311 25.63 6.32 -4.16
CA SER A 311 26.26 7.12 -5.21
C SER A 311 26.42 6.33 -6.52
N ALA A 312 26.96 5.12 -6.44
CA ALA A 312 27.32 4.29 -7.60
C ALA A 312 26.15 3.42 -8.09
N VAL A 313 26.10 3.16 -9.39
CA VAL A 313 25.01 2.40 -10.03
C VAL A 313 25.02 0.90 -9.66
N ILE A 314 26.21 0.30 -9.48
CA ILE A 314 26.34 -1.14 -9.24
C ILE A 314 25.89 -1.53 -7.81
N PRO A 315 26.31 -0.84 -6.72
CA PRO A 315 25.78 -1.09 -5.39
C PRO A 315 24.27 -0.85 -5.30
N GLU A 316 23.75 0.19 -5.95
CA GLU A 316 22.32 0.50 -6.02
C GLU A 316 21.50 -0.63 -6.67
N LEU A 317 22.02 -1.18 -7.78
CA LEU A 317 21.42 -2.33 -8.45
C LEU A 317 21.47 -3.58 -7.56
N ALA A 318 22.58 -3.83 -6.87
CA ALA A 318 22.69 -4.95 -5.94
C ALA A 318 21.70 -4.83 -4.75
N ALA A 319 21.58 -3.63 -4.18
CA ALA A 319 20.69 -3.32 -3.07
C ALA A 319 19.21 -3.47 -3.45
N SER A 320 18.81 -2.91 -4.60
CA SER A 320 17.45 -3.04 -5.12
C SER A 320 17.10 -4.49 -5.50
N VAL A 321 17.99 -5.22 -6.18
CA VAL A 321 17.78 -6.64 -6.49
C VAL A 321 17.65 -7.48 -5.22
N ALA A 322 18.55 -7.31 -4.24
CA ALA A 322 18.45 -8.01 -2.96
C ALA A 322 17.13 -7.70 -2.23
N THR A 323 16.71 -6.43 -2.24
CA THR A 323 15.43 -6.00 -1.67
C THR A 323 14.25 -6.71 -2.33
N PHE A 324 14.17 -6.73 -3.67
CA PHE A 324 13.10 -7.43 -4.39
C PHE A 324 13.17 -8.96 -4.24
N VAL A 325 14.34 -9.56 -4.07
CA VAL A 325 14.47 -11.00 -3.73
C VAL A 325 13.83 -11.29 -2.37
N VAL A 326 14.11 -10.47 -1.34
CA VAL A 326 13.49 -10.64 -0.02
C VAL A 326 11.97 -10.40 -0.08
N THR A 327 11.51 -9.39 -0.83
CA THR A 327 10.06 -9.15 -1.06
C THR A 327 9.38 -10.32 -1.77
N THR A 328 10.05 -10.96 -2.75
CA THR A 328 9.53 -12.15 -3.45
C THR A 328 9.34 -13.32 -2.49
N LEU A 329 10.31 -13.56 -1.60
CA LEU A 329 10.21 -14.59 -0.56
C LEU A 329 9.11 -14.26 0.47
N TRP A 330 8.92 -12.98 0.79
CA TRP A 330 7.88 -12.52 1.70
C TRP A 330 6.45 -12.68 1.16
N LEU A 331 6.22 -12.35 -0.12
CA LEU A 331 4.91 -12.45 -0.77
C LEU A 331 4.50 -13.89 -1.10
N GLY A 332 5.43 -14.85 -1.01
CA GLY A 332 5.26 -16.22 -1.46
C GLY A 332 5.82 -16.41 -2.87
N PRO A 333 6.90 -17.20 -3.05
CA PRO A 333 7.52 -17.36 -4.36
C PRO A 333 6.64 -18.16 -5.33
N CYS A 334 6.10 -17.49 -6.34
CA CYS A 334 5.40 -18.09 -7.47
C CYS A 334 5.63 -17.29 -8.76
N ASP A 335 5.31 -17.86 -9.93
CA ASP A 335 5.63 -17.28 -11.25
C ASP A 335 5.13 -15.84 -11.43
N ILE A 336 3.92 -15.55 -10.94
CA ILE A 336 3.34 -14.20 -10.97
C ILE A 336 4.11 -13.21 -10.08
N VAL A 337 4.51 -13.63 -8.87
CA VAL A 337 5.28 -12.79 -7.93
C VAL A 337 6.71 -12.59 -8.45
N TYR A 338 7.33 -13.60 -9.06
CA TYR A 338 8.63 -13.44 -9.73
C TYR A 338 8.56 -12.40 -10.85
N LEU A 339 7.55 -12.49 -11.73
CA LEU A 339 7.37 -11.54 -12.82
C LEU A 339 7.10 -10.12 -12.30
N TRP A 340 6.20 -9.98 -11.32
CA TRP A 340 5.93 -8.70 -10.64
C TRP A 340 7.20 -8.09 -10.02
N SER A 341 8.01 -8.88 -9.33
CA SER A 341 9.25 -8.42 -8.70
C SER A 341 10.28 -7.97 -9.73
N VAL A 342 10.48 -8.72 -10.82
CA VAL A 342 11.41 -8.33 -11.89
C VAL A 342 10.95 -7.03 -12.56
N LEU A 343 9.66 -6.90 -12.87
CA LEU A 343 9.12 -5.71 -13.52
C LEU A 343 9.24 -4.45 -12.63
N ASN A 344 8.89 -4.53 -11.35
CA ASN A 344 9.00 -3.39 -10.44
C ASN A 344 10.48 -3.07 -10.09
N CYS A 345 11.34 -4.07 -9.94
CA CYS A 345 12.78 -3.87 -9.75
C CYS A 345 13.42 -3.18 -10.97
N PHE A 346 13.04 -3.59 -12.18
CA PHE A 346 13.44 -2.93 -13.42
C PHE A 346 12.90 -1.50 -13.50
N GLY A 347 11.62 -1.28 -13.19
CA GLY A 347 10.99 0.05 -13.19
C GLY A 347 11.70 1.04 -12.27
N LEU A 348 12.00 0.64 -11.03
CA LEU A 348 12.76 1.42 -10.07
C LEU A 348 14.17 1.75 -10.58
N ASN A 349 14.93 0.75 -11.01
CA ASN A 349 16.29 0.96 -11.50
C ASN A 349 16.32 1.82 -12.76
N PHE A 350 15.42 1.60 -13.71
CA PHE A 350 15.30 2.39 -14.93
C PHE A 350 14.98 3.85 -14.61
N GLU A 351 14.08 4.12 -13.66
CA GLU A 351 13.79 5.46 -13.18
C GLU A 351 15.03 6.13 -12.55
N LEU A 352 15.76 5.44 -11.67
CA LEU A 352 17.00 5.92 -11.06
C LEU A 352 18.09 6.20 -12.10
N TRP A 353 18.23 5.35 -13.13
CA TRP A 353 19.19 5.55 -14.21
C TRP A 353 18.81 6.74 -15.10
N VAL A 354 17.52 6.93 -15.40
CA VAL A 354 17.02 8.11 -16.14
C VAL A 354 17.22 9.39 -15.33
N GLN A 355 17.06 9.34 -13.99
CA GLN A 355 17.37 10.47 -13.10
C GLN A 355 18.88 10.80 -13.13
N LYS A 356 19.77 9.81 -12.89
CA LYS A 356 21.23 10.00 -12.96
C LYS A 356 21.70 10.47 -14.36
N LEU A 357 21.02 10.06 -15.43
CA LEU A 357 21.26 10.56 -16.79
C LEU A 357 20.78 12.02 -16.97
N ALA A 358 19.63 12.40 -16.43
CA ALA A 358 19.13 13.77 -16.49
C ALA A 358 20.00 14.75 -15.68
N GLU A 359 20.58 14.29 -14.58
CA GLU A 359 21.55 15.05 -13.77
C GLU A 359 22.93 15.17 -14.43
N HIS A 360 23.22 14.37 -15.46
CA HIS A 360 24.50 14.42 -16.16
C HIS A 360 24.69 15.78 -16.85
N GLY A 361 25.85 16.41 -16.61
CA GLY A 361 26.11 17.84 -16.86
C GLY A 361 25.51 18.45 -18.14
N PRO A 362 25.70 17.87 -19.34
CA PRO A 362 25.15 18.42 -20.59
C PRO A 362 23.62 18.46 -20.64
N LEU A 363 22.93 17.47 -20.05
CA LEU A 363 21.47 17.40 -20.02
C LEU A 363 20.89 18.36 -18.98
N ALA A 364 21.46 18.38 -17.78
CA ALA A 364 21.10 19.32 -16.72
C ALA A 364 21.29 20.78 -17.16
N GLN A 365 22.41 21.10 -17.81
CA GLN A 365 22.67 22.42 -18.39
C GLN A 365 21.71 22.76 -19.52
N PHE A 366 21.35 21.80 -20.38
CA PHE A 366 20.37 22.03 -21.44
C PHE A 366 18.96 22.30 -20.89
N GLU A 367 18.50 21.54 -19.89
CA GLU A 367 17.22 21.79 -19.21
C GLU A 367 17.20 23.20 -18.60
N GLN A 368 18.23 23.56 -17.82
CA GLN A 368 18.33 24.86 -17.16
C GLN A 368 18.46 26.04 -18.15
N ALA A 369 19.14 25.86 -19.28
CA ALA A 369 19.37 26.93 -20.25
C ALA A 369 18.21 27.12 -21.25
N ARG A 370 17.36 26.11 -21.46
CA ARG A 370 16.32 26.14 -22.52
C ARG A 370 14.88 26.01 -22.02
N LEU A 371 14.65 25.48 -20.82
CA LEU A 371 13.30 25.25 -20.30
C LEU A 371 13.06 26.13 -19.07
N SER A 372 11.96 26.89 -19.07
CA SER A 372 11.48 27.51 -17.84
C SER A 372 11.07 26.44 -16.84
N GLU A 373 11.11 26.74 -15.53
CA GLU A 373 10.72 25.77 -14.49
C GLU A 373 9.31 25.20 -14.72
N GLN A 374 8.37 26.02 -15.23
CA GLN A 374 7.03 25.56 -15.58
C GLN A 374 7.05 24.56 -16.74
N MET A 375 7.91 24.75 -17.75
CA MET A 375 8.04 23.81 -18.85
C MET A 375 8.74 22.52 -18.42
N SER A 376 9.79 22.62 -17.58
CA SER A 376 10.40 21.45 -16.91
C SER A 376 9.36 20.65 -16.12
N ARG A 377 8.50 21.31 -15.32
CA ARG A 377 7.39 20.65 -14.61
C ARG A 377 6.47 19.89 -15.55
N ARG A 378 6.08 20.49 -16.70
CA ARG A 378 5.24 19.86 -17.73
C ARG A 378 5.92 18.65 -18.38
N VAL A 379 7.17 18.78 -18.84
CA VAL A 379 7.94 17.66 -19.42
C VAL A 379 8.05 16.50 -18.42
N ARG A 380 8.41 16.79 -17.16
CA ARG A 380 8.50 15.77 -16.10
C ARG A 380 7.15 15.18 -15.72
N ALA A 381 6.03 15.88 -15.94
CA ALA A 381 4.68 15.32 -15.73
C ALA A 381 4.27 14.37 -16.88
N LEU A 382 4.76 14.59 -18.10
CA LEU A 382 4.60 13.63 -19.20
C LEU A 382 5.35 12.33 -18.91
N CYS A 383 6.60 12.40 -18.45
CA CYS A 383 7.35 11.23 -17.98
C CYS A 383 6.61 10.51 -16.84
N GLY A 384 6.11 11.25 -15.84
CA GLY A 384 5.30 10.70 -14.75
C GLY A 384 4.03 9.99 -15.25
N ALA A 385 3.38 10.49 -16.32
CA ALA A 385 2.21 9.83 -16.89
C ALA A 385 2.55 8.49 -17.56
N VAL A 386 3.74 8.35 -18.14
CA VAL A 386 4.24 7.07 -18.68
C VAL A 386 4.61 6.13 -17.53
N ASN A 387 5.34 6.60 -16.51
CA ASN A 387 5.70 5.81 -15.33
C ASN A 387 4.45 5.31 -14.59
N PHE A 388 3.42 6.14 -14.44
CA PHE A 388 2.13 5.75 -13.84
C PHE A 388 1.48 4.56 -14.56
N TRP A 389 1.51 4.53 -15.90
CA TRP A 389 0.99 3.37 -16.65
C TRP A 389 1.90 2.15 -16.59
N ALA A 390 3.22 2.31 -16.48
CA ALA A 390 4.11 1.20 -16.17
C ALA A 390 3.80 0.61 -14.78
N ILE A 391 3.64 1.44 -13.75
CA ILE A 391 3.23 1.06 -12.39
C ILE A 391 1.88 0.33 -12.41
N ILE A 392 0.87 0.84 -13.15
CA ILE A 392 -0.40 0.13 -13.35
C ILE A 392 -0.16 -1.26 -13.92
N MET A 393 0.50 -1.38 -15.07
CA MET A 393 0.65 -2.66 -15.76
C MET A 393 1.43 -3.67 -14.92
N TYR A 394 2.52 -3.24 -14.26
CA TYR A 394 3.37 -4.14 -13.49
C TYR A 394 2.67 -4.70 -12.25
N ASN A 395 1.82 -3.90 -11.59
CA ASN A 395 1.02 -4.36 -10.45
C ASN A 395 -0.27 -5.09 -10.88
N LEU A 396 -0.76 -4.86 -12.10
CA LEU A 396 -1.92 -5.60 -12.62
C LEU A 396 -1.62 -7.10 -12.83
N VAL A 397 -0.34 -7.45 -13.08
CA VAL A 397 0.13 -8.84 -13.18
C VAL A 397 -0.16 -9.61 -11.90
N SER A 398 0.13 -9.02 -10.73
CA SER A 398 -0.07 -9.66 -9.42
C SER A 398 -1.49 -9.53 -8.89
N LEU A 399 -2.18 -8.42 -9.17
CA LEU A 399 -3.56 -8.20 -8.70
C LEU A 399 -4.62 -9.00 -9.48
N ASN A 400 -4.32 -9.44 -10.71
CA ASN A 400 -5.28 -10.13 -11.57
C ASN A 400 -4.67 -11.37 -12.23
N SER A 401 -4.03 -11.18 -13.38
CA SER A 401 -3.40 -12.24 -14.16
C SER A 401 -2.50 -11.65 -15.24
N LEU A 402 -1.61 -12.49 -15.78
CA LEU A 402 -0.78 -12.14 -16.92
C LEU A 402 -1.63 -11.87 -18.17
N GLU A 403 -2.64 -12.69 -18.43
CA GLU A 403 -3.49 -12.61 -19.62
C GLU A 403 -4.40 -11.38 -19.59
N PHE A 404 -4.91 -10.98 -18.42
CA PHE A 404 -5.64 -9.72 -18.28
C PHE A 404 -4.70 -8.54 -18.51
N THR A 405 -3.48 -8.58 -17.96
CA THR A 405 -2.49 -7.53 -18.16
C THR A 405 -2.06 -7.40 -19.63
N GLU A 406 -1.84 -8.52 -20.32
CA GLU A 406 -1.56 -8.52 -21.76
C GLU A 406 -2.71 -7.90 -22.55
N LEU A 407 -3.97 -8.25 -22.23
CA LEU A 407 -5.15 -7.66 -22.87
C LEU A 407 -5.18 -6.12 -22.72
N VAL A 408 -4.93 -5.60 -21.51
CA VAL A 408 -4.92 -4.16 -21.22
C VAL A 408 -3.74 -3.49 -21.94
N ALA A 409 -2.51 -4.01 -21.83
CA ALA A 409 -1.33 -3.47 -22.50
C ALA A 409 -1.48 -3.47 -24.03
N ARG A 410 -1.92 -4.60 -24.60
CA ARG A 410 -2.11 -4.75 -26.05
C ARG A 410 -3.16 -3.77 -26.57
N ARG A 411 -4.31 -3.64 -25.91
CA ARG A 411 -5.37 -2.74 -26.37
C ARG A 411 -5.04 -1.26 -26.17
N LEU A 412 -4.60 -0.88 -24.97
CA LEU A 412 -4.48 0.53 -24.60
C LEU A 412 -3.15 1.17 -25.05
N ILE A 413 -2.07 0.39 -25.13
CA ILE A 413 -0.74 0.89 -25.49
C ILE A 413 -0.38 0.55 -26.94
N LEU A 414 -0.55 -0.72 -27.36
CA LEU A 414 -0.04 -1.18 -28.66
C LEU A 414 -1.02 -0.93 -29.83
N THR A 415 -2.20 -1.56 -29.81
CA THR A 415 -3.16 -1.48 -30.92
C THR A 415 -4.03 -0.22 -30.88
N GLY A 416 -4.16 0.42 -29.71
CA GLY A 416 -4.88 1.68 -29.53
C GLY A 416 -4.08 2.92 -29.95
N PHE A 417 -2.82 2.75 -30.36
CA PHE A 417 -1.97 3.87 -30.78
C PHE A 417 -2.39 4.38 -32.18
N PRO A 418 -2.48 5.69 -32.42
CA PRO A 418 -2.20 6.78 -31.47
C PRO A 418 -3.40 7.19 -30.60
N GLN A 419 -4.64 6.96 -31.04
CA GLN A 419 -5.81 7.64 -30.48
C GLN A 419 -6.09 7.30 -29.01
N THR A 420 -6.30 6.02 -28.69
CA THR A 420 -6.57 5.56 -27.32
C THR A 420 -5.37 5.82 -26.42
N THR A 421 -4.17 5.52 -26.90
CA THR A 421 -2.93 5.66 -26.11
C THR A 421 -2.66 7.11 -25.74
N LEU A 422 -2.76 8.05 -26.69
CA LEU A 422 -2.54 9.48 -26.41
C LEU A 422 -3.67 10.08 -25.56
N ALA A 423 -4.92 9.66 -25.76
CA ALA A 423 -6.03 10.11 -24.91
C ALA A 423 -5.83 9.69 -23.45
N ILE A 424 -5.46 8.42 -23.22
CA ILE A 424 -5.18 7.88 -21.89
C ILE A 424 -3.97 8.59 -21.24
N LEU A 425 -2.86 8.73 -21.98
CA LEU A 425 -1.68 9.45 -21.50
C LEU A 425 -1.99 10.92 -21.17
N PHE A 426 -2.85 11.59 -21.94
CA PHE A 426 -3.26 12.97 -21.67
C PHE A 426 -4.12 13.09 -20.40
N VAL A 427 -5.07 12.17 -20.18
CA VAL A 427 -5.86 12.11 -18.94
C VAL A 427 -4.97 11.87 -17.72
N THR A 428 -4.02 10.93 -17.83
CA THR A 428 -3.05 10.65 -16.75
C THR A 428 -2.10 11.83 -16.53
N TYR A 429 -1.63 12.50 -17.58
CA TYR A 429 -0.83 13.73 -17.49
C TYR A 429 -1.59 14.83 -16.73
N CYS A 430 -2.89 15.02 -16.98
CA CYS A 430 -3.73 15.93 -16.20
C CYS A 430 -3.76 15.54 -14.72
N GLY A 431 -3.90 14.24 -14.42
CA GLY A 431 -3.82 13.70 -13.05
C GLY A 431 -2.48 14.00 -12.38
N VAL A 432 -1.35 13.65 -13.01
CA VAL A 432 0.00 13.90 -12.50
C VAL A 432 0.25 15.38 -12.25
N GLN A 433 -0.28 16.28 -13.09
CA GLN A 433 -0.14 17.72 -12.86
C GLN A 433 -0.91 18.23 -11.62
N LEU A 434 -2.07 17.65 -11.32
CA LEU A 434 -2.84 17.95 -10.12
C LEU A 434 -2.21 17.35 -8.86
N VAL A 435 -1.64 16.14 -8.96
CA VAL A 435 -0.85 15.53 -7.88
C VAL A 435 0.36 16.42 -7.54
N LYS A 436 1.13 16.85 -8.55
CA LYS A 436 2.22 17.81 -8.38
C LYS A 436 1.80 19.14 -7.77
N GLU A 437 0.60 19.62 -8.08
CA GLU A 437 0.06 20.85 -7.48
C GLU A 437 -0.29 20.68 -5.99
N ARG A 438 -0.80 19.50 -5.63
CA ARG A 438 -1.05 19.13 -4.24
C ARG A 438 0.26 19.00 -3.46
N GLU A 439 1.25 18.31 -4.01
CA GLU A 439 2.61 18.17 -3.44
C GLU A 439 3.26 19.55 -3.22
N ARG A 440 3.15 20.44 -4.20
CA ARG A 440 3.60 21.84 -4.11
C ARG A 440 2.94 22.57 -2.93
N THR A 441 1.62 22.49 -2.80
CA THR A 441 0.87 23.16 -1.72
C THR A 441 1.27 22.60 -0.35
N LEU A 442 1.35 21.28 -0.20
CA LEU A 442 1.79 20.63 1.05
C LEU A 442 3.22 21.03 1.46
N ALA A 443 4.15 21.10 0.50
CA ALA A 443 5.52 21.53 0.77
C ALA A 443 5.59 23.00 1.26
N LEU A 444 4.73 23.88 0.73
CA LEU A 444 4.64 25.27 1.16
C LEU A 444 3.99 25.42 2.55
N GLU A 445 2.97 24.61 2.85
CA GLU A 445 2.35 24.56 4.19
C GLU A 445 3.35 24.06 5.25
N GLU A 446 4.17 23.06 4.92
CA GLU A 446 5.19 22.53 5.82
C GLU A 446 6.31 23.56 6.10
N GLU A 447 6.73 24.32 5.09
CA GLU A 447 7.71 25.41 5.28
C GLU A 447 7.14 26.55 6.12
N GLN A 448 5.91 27.01 5.82
CA GLN A 448 5.24 28.04 6.64
C GLN A 448 5.04 27.60 8.10
N ARG A 449 4.87 26.30 8.34
CA ARG A 449 4.79 25.74 9.69
C ARG A 449 6.17 25.74 10.36
N LYS A 450 7.22 25.26 9.70
CA LYS A 450 8.59 25.27 10.22
C LYS A 450 9.10 26.68 10.53
N ASP A 451 8.74 27.67 9.72
CA ASP A 451 9.11 29.06 9.97
C ASP A 451 8.34 29.70 11.14
N LYS A 452 7.14 29.21 11.47
CA LYS A 452 6.39 29.60 12.69
C LYS A 452 6.85 28.85 13.95
N GLU A 453 7.53 27.73 13.81
CA GLU A 453 8.03 26.90 14.91
C GLU A 453 9.51 27.21 15.28
N LYS A 454 10.18 28.12 14.54
CA LYS A 454 11.49 28.67 14.92
C LYS A 454 11.32 29.71 16.05
N PRO A 455 12.09 29.63 17.14
CA PRO A 455 12.18 30.74 18.10
C PRO A 455 12.90 31.94 17.46
N GLU A 456 12.47 33.15 17.82
CA GLU A 456 13.11 34.43 17.46
C GLU A 456 14.48 34.62 18.15
#